data_AF-A0A480PZQ2-F1
#
_entry.id   AF-A0A480PZQ2-F1
#
_cell.length_a   1.000
_cell.length_b   1.000
_cell.length_c   1.000
_cell.angle_alpha   90.00
_cell.angle_beta   90.00
_cell.angle_gamma   90.00
#
_symmetry.space_group_name_H-M   'P 1'
#
loop_
_entity.id
_entity.type
_entity.pdbx_description
1 polymer ?
#
loop_
_entity_poly.entity_id
_entity_poly.type
_entity_poly.pdbx_seq_one_letter_code
_entity_poly.pdbx_strand_id
1 'polypeptide(L)'
;MGAAHSASEEVRELVGKTGFSSDQIEQLHRRFKQLSGDQPTIRKENFNNVPDLELNPIRSKIVRAFFDNRFGCSSRSYILQPWPWVSCRGNGVESRNLRKGTSGLADEINFEDFLTIMSYFRPIDITMDEEQVQLCRKEKLRFLFHMYDSDSDGRITLEEYRNVVEELLSGNPHIEKESARSIADGAMMEAASVCVGQMEPDQVYEGITFDDFLKIWQGIDIETKMHVRFLNMETMALCH
;
A
#
# COMPACT_ATOMS: atom_id res chain seq x y z
N MET A 1 -6.24 -12.06 -36.68
CA MET A 1 -6.93 -10.88 -36.12
C MET A 1 -7.27 -11.06 -34.63
N GLY A 2 -6.39 -11.65 -33.80
CA GLY A 2 -6.71 -11.99 -32.40
C GLY A 2 -6.02 -11.16 -31.31
N ALA A 3 -4.91 -10.49 -31.61
CA ALA A 3 -4.09 -9.81 -30.60
C ALA A 3 -4.72 -8.52 -30.05
N ALA A 4 -5.41 -7.74 -30.89
CA ALA A 4 -6.03 -6.48 -30.45
C ALA A 4 -7.25 -6.69 -29.55
N HIS A 5 -7.97 -7.82 -29.70
CA HIS A 5 -9.12 -8.14 -28.86
C HIS A 5 -8.67 -8.58 -27.45
N SER A 6 -7.64 -9.42 -27.39
CA SER A 6 -7.07 -9.93 -26.12
C SER A 6 -6.48 -8.80 -25.25
N ALA A 7 -5.73 -7.86 -25.84
CA ALA A 7 -5.17 -6.73 -25.11
C ALA A 7 -6.26 -5.79 -24.57
N SER A 8 -7.35 -5.60 -25.32
CA SER A 8 -8.49 -4.79 -24.87
C SER A 8 -9.28 -5.43 -23.73
N GLU A 9 -9.31 -6.76 -23.67
CA GLU A 9 -9.99 -7.51 -22.61
C GLU A 9 -9.20 -7.50 -21.31
N GLU A 10 -7.88 -7.66 -21.39
CA GLU A 10 -6.96 -7.59 -20.24
C GLU A 10 -6.97 -6.20 -19.58
N VAL A 11 -6.94 -5.11 -20.37
CA VAL A 11 -7.07 -3.75 -19.84
C VAL A 11 -8.43 -3.55 -19.16
N ARG A 12 -9.53 -4.07 -19.73
CA ARG A 12 -10.87 -3.96 -19.12
C ARG A 12 -10.97 -4.70 -17.79
N GLU A 13 -10.31 -5.85 -17.66
CA GLU A 13 -10.22 -6.57 -16.39
C GLU A 13 -9.46 -5.76 -15.33
N LEU A 14 -8.34 -5.14 -15.71
CA LEU A 14 -7.55 -4.30 -14.82
C LEU A 14 -8.32 -3.03 -14.40
N VAL A 15 -9.10 -2.42 -15.30
CA VAL A 15 -10.02 -1.33 -14.95
C VAL A 15 -10.98 -1.77 -13.86
N GLY A 16 -11.62 -2.94 -14.01
CA GLY A 16 -12.56 -3.47 -13.00
C GLY A 16 -11.89 -3.76 -11.64
N LYS A 17 -10.67 -4.31 -11.66
CA LYS A 17 -9.93 -4.68 -10.43
C LYS A 17 -9.40 -3.48 -9.65
N THR A 18 -8.95 -2.44 -10.35
CA THR A 18 -8.17 -1.33 -9.76
C THR A 18 -8.96 -0.03 -9.69
N GLY A 19 -10.01 0.07 -10.50
CA GLY A 19 -10.81 1.27 -10.76
C GLY A 19 -10.07 2.39 -11.50
N PHE A 20 -8.82 2.16 -11.96
CA PHE A 20 -8.15 3.11 -12.85
C PHE A 20 -8.86 3.14 -14.21
N SER A 21 -8.89 4.32 -14.84
CA SER A 21 -9.29 4.42 -16.25
C SER A 21 -8.26 3.75 -17.17
N SER A 22 -8.67 3.45 -18.41
CA SER A 22 -7.77 2.88 -19.42
C SER A 22 -6.52 3.74 -19.63
N ASP A 23 -6.69 5.06 -19.72
CA ASP A 23 -5.60 6.01 -19.93
C ASP A 23 -4.61 6.00 -18.74
N GLN A 24 -5.14 5.93 -17.51
CA GLN A 24 -4.33 5.79 -16.30
C GLN A 24 -3.55 4.48 -16.28
N ILE A 25 -4.16 3.37 -16.68
CA ILE A 25 -3.49 2.07 -16.77
C ILE A 25 -2.36 2.13 -17.81
N GLU A 26 -2.58 2.75 -18.97
CA GLU A 26 -1.53 2.92 -19.98
C GLU A 26 -0.37 3.80 -19.50
N GLN A 27 -0.66 4.87 -18.75
CA GLN A 27 0.37 5.71 -18.14
C GLN A 27 1.17 4.97 -17.07
N LEU A 28 0.49 4.21 -16.20
CA LEU A 28 1.13 3.36 -15.20
C LEU A 28 1.96 2.24 -15.85
N HIS A 29 1.49 1.67 -16.97
CA HIS A 29 2.24 0.67 -17.73
C HIS A 29 3.52 1.24 -18.35
N ARG A 30 3.46 2.45 -18.91
CA ARG A 30 4.66 3.16 -19.37
C ARG A 30 5.65 3.39 -18.24
N ARG A 31 5.17 3.77 -17.05
CA ARG A 31 6.02 3.96 -15.87
C ARG A 31 6.62 2.66 -15.37
N PHE A 32 5.84 1.59 -15.37
CA PHE A 32 6.30 0.24 -15.03
C PHE A 32 7.48 -0.17 -15.93
N LYS A 33 7.35 0.01 -17.25
CA LYS A 33 8.43 -0.30 -18.20
C LYS A 33 9.69 0.55 -18.00
N GLN A 34 9.53 1.84 -17.72
CA GLN A 34 10.67 2.71 -17.39
C GLN A 34 11.41 2.22 -16.14
N LEU A 35 10.67 1.81 -15.11
CA LEU A 35 11.25 1.34 -13.86
C LEU A 35 11.89 -0.05 -14.02
N SER A 36 11.25 -0.94 -14.77
CA SER A 36 11.74 -2.31 -15.01
C SER A 36 12.90 -2.38 -16.02
N GLY A 37 13.11 -1.34 -16.83
CA GLY A 37 14.03 -1.40 -17.96
C GLY A 37 13.50 -2.32 -19.07
N ASP A 38 12.22 -2.16 -19.41
CA ASP A 38 11.45 -2.98 -20.36
C ASP A 38 11.37 -4.47 -20.01
N GLN A 39 11.70 -4.85 -18.78
CA GLN A 39 11.50 -6.20 -18.26
C GLN A 39 10.03 -6.44 -17.86
N PRO A 40 9.55 -7.69 -17.89
CA PRO A 40 8.17 -8.04 -17.51
C PRO A 40 7.91 -7.93 -16.00
N THR A 41 8.95 -7.81 -15.19
CA THR A 41 8.88 -7.73 -13.72
C THR A 41 9.79 -6.62 -13.19
N ILE A 42 9.49 -6.13 -11.99
CA ILE A 42 10.30 -5.17 -11.24
C ILE A 42 10.92 -5.88 -10.04
N ARG A 43 12.22 -5.66 -9.82
CA ARG A 43 12.99 -6.08 -8.63
C ARG A 43 13.22 -4.90 -7.69
N LYS A 44 13.66 -5.18 -6.46
CA LYS A 44 13.91 -4.15 -5.44
C LYS A 44 14.94 -3.11 -5.90
N GLU A 45 15.96 -3.55 -6.63
CA GLU A 45 17.05 -2.69 -7.10
C GLU A 45 16.58 -1.65 -8.13
N ASN A 46 15.50 -1.93 -8.87
CA ASN A 46 14.93 -0.97 -9.80
C ASN A 46 14.50 0.33 -9.10
N PHE A 47 14.05 0.26 -7.84
CA PHE A 47 13.67 1.42 -7.04
C PHE A 47 14.87 2.26 -6.54
N ASN A 48 16.11 1.84 -6.79
CA ASN A 48 17.29 2.67 -6.52
C ASN A 48 17.38 3.86 -7.49
N ASN A 49 16.76 3.75 -8.67
CA ASN A 49 16.81 4.77 -9.72
C ASN A 49 15.63 5.77 -9.64
N VAL A 50 14.91 5.82 -8.53
CA VAL A 50 13.77 6.73 -8.33
C VAL A 50 14.23 7.90 -7.45
N PRO A 51 14.53 9.08 -8.02
CA PRO A 51 15.11 10.20 -7.26
C PRO A 51 14.22 10.66 -6.10
N ASP A 52 12.90 10.72 -6.32
CA ASP A 52 11.92 11.11 -5.30
C ASP A 52 11.85 10.15 -4.12
N LEU A 53 12.38 8.94 -4.25
CA LEU A 53 12.53 8.00 -3.13
C LEU A 53 13.88 8.13 -2.44
N GLU A 54 14.91 8.71 -3.06
CA GLU A 54 16.29 8.72 -2.55
C GLU A 54 16.39 9.37 -1.17
N LEU A 55 15.72 10.51 -0.98
CA LEU A 55 15.70 11.26 0.28
C LEU A 55 14.43 11.03 1.10
N ASN A 56 13.61 10.04 0.72
CA ASN A 56 12.36 9.77 1.42
C ASN A 56 12.63 8.91 2.67
N PRO A 57 12.36 9.40 3.89
CA PRO A 57 12.66 8.66 5.12
C PRO A 57 11.95 7.30 5.22
N ILE A 58 10.78 7.16 4.59
CA ILE A 58 10.01 5.92 4.57
C ILE A 58 10.23 5.09 3.30
N ARG A 59 11.31 5.38 2.55
CA ARG A 59 11.67 4.65 1.32
C ARG A 59 11.66 3.14 1.52
N SER A 60 12.30 2.66 2.59
CA SER A 60 12.42 1.23 2.92
C SER A 60 11.04 0.57 2.99
N LYS A 61 10.09 1.23 3.67
CA LYS A 61 8.70 0.80 3.85
C LYS A 61 7.88 0.86 2.57
N ILE A 62 8.02 1.93 1.78
CA ILE A 62 7.36 2.06 0.48
C ILE A 62 7.82 0.94 -0.46
N VAL A 63 9.14 0.74 -0.60
CA VAL A 63 9.69 -0.32 -1.46
C VAL A 63 9.22 -1.68 -0.95
N ARG A 64 9.32 -1.94 0.36
CA ARG A 64 8.88 -3.21 0.96
C ARG A 64 7.42 -3.53 0.64
N ALA A 65 6.53 -2.53 0.70
CA ALA A 65 5.11 -2.72 0.43
C ALA A 65 4.84 -3.27 -0.98
N PHE A 66 5.64 -2.89 -1.99
CA PHE A 66 5.49 -3.46 -3.32
C PHE A 66 5.72 -4.97 -3.37
N PHE A 67 6.67 -5.45 -2.58
CA PHE A 67 7.06 -6.86 -2.56
C PHE A 67 6.33 -7.67 -1.49
N ASP A 68 5.40 -7.10 -0.75
CA ASP A 68 4.71 -7.82 0.30
C ASP A 68 3.53 -8.63 -0.26
N ASN A 69 3.62 -9.97 -0.14
CA ASN A 69 2.61 -10.88 -0.65
C ASN A 69 1.23 -10.71 0.00
N ARG A 70 1.14 -10.01 1.15
CA ARG A 70 -0.15 -9.67 1.80
C ARG A 70 -1.03 -8.81 0.90
N PHE A 71 -0.42 -7.97 0.06
CA PHE A 71 -1.15 -7.02 -0.79
C PHE A 71 -1.47 -7.52 -2.19
N GLY A 72 -1.00 -8.71 -2.58
CA GLY A 72 -1.22 -9.27 -3.92
C GLY A 72 -2.69 -9.60 -4.22
N CYS A 73 -3.03 -9.75 -5.52
CA CYS A 73 -4.39 -9.96 -6.00
C CYS A 73 -5.13 -11.18 -5.39
N SER A 74 -4.41 -12.20 -4.88
CA SER A 74 -5.02 -13.36 -4.21
C SER A 74 -5.75 -13.06 -2.90
N SER A 75 -5.48 -11.91 -2.25
CA SER A 75 -6.12 -11.56 -0.97
C SER A 75 -7.46 -10.82 -1.14
N ARG A 76 -7.85 -10.49 -2.37
CA ARG A 76 -9.08 -9.74 -2.69
C ARG A 76 -10.31 -10.66 -2.79
N SER A 77 -10.70 -11.30 -1.68
CA SER A 77 -11.98 -12.02 -1.59
C SER A 77 -13.20 -11.08 -1.42
N TYR A 78 -13.01 -9.76 -1.35
CA TYR A 78 -14.08 -8.82 -0.97
C TYR A 78 -14.19 -7.59 -1.88
N ILE A 79 -13.77 -7.69 -3.14
CA ILE A 79 -14.16 -6.67 -4.12
C ILE A 79 -15.58 -6.99 -4.57
N LEU A 80 -16.52 -6.11 -4.22
CA LEU A 80 -17.82 -5.90 -4.87
C LEU A 80 -18.48 -7.18 -5.38
N GLN A 81 -19.29 -7.84 -4.54
CA GLN A 81 -20.34 -8.71 -5.08
C GLN A 81 -21.56 -7.82 -5.34
N PRO A 82 -22.18 -7.92 -6.53
CA PRO A 82 -22.73 -9.19 -6.96
C PRO A 82 -22.00 -9.74 -8.18
N TRP A 83 -21.16 -10.76 -7.98
CA TRP A 83 -20.84 -11.70 -9.05
C TRP A 83 -21.54 -13.03 -8.79
N PRO A 84 -22.74 -13.23 -9.34
CA PRO A 84 -23.26 -14.57 -9.52
C PRO A 84 -22.43 -15.26 -10.60
N TRP A 85 -21.58 -16.20 -10.21
CA TRP A 85 -21.16 -17.35 -11.01
C TRP A 85 -20.64 -17.04 -12.43
N VAL A 86 -19.51 -16.35 -12.57
CA VAL A 86 -18.70 -16.55 -13.79
C VAL A 86 -17.86 -17.79 -13.56
N SER A 87 -18.41 -18.90 -14.06
CA SER A 87 -17.78 -20.21 -14.13
C SER A 87 -16.33 -20.10 -14.63
N CYS A 88 -15.37 -20.38 -13.75
CA CYS A 88 -14.00 -20.72 -14.13
C CYS A 88 -14.01 -22.02 -14.97
N ARG A 89 -14.26 -21.90 -16.28
CA ARG A 89 -13.91 -22.89 -17.30
C ARG A 89 -13.59 -22.16 -18.60
N GLY A 90 -12.33 -22.25 -19.03
CA GLY A 90 -11.95 -21.82 -20.38
C GLY A 90 -10.46 -21.55 -20.60
N ASN A 91 -9.65 -22.61 -20.56
CA ASN A 91 -8.43 -22.82 -21.35
C ASN A 91 -7.31 -21.75 -21.38
N GLY A 92 -6.28 -22.01 -20.57
CA GLY A 92 -4.95 -22.30 -21.11
C GLY A 92 -4.10 -21.14 -21.61
N VAL A 93 -3.51 -20.38 -20.69
CA VAL A 93 -2.10 -19.94 -20.79
C VAL A 93 -1.44 -20.04 -19.41
N GLU A 94 -0.81 -21.19 -19.20
CA GLU A 94 0.39 -21.45 -18.41
C GLU A 94 0.59 -20.71 -17.06
N SER A 95 0.14 -21.39 -16.01
CA SER A 95 0.61 -21.37 -14.63
C SER A 95 2.08 -20.98 -14.46
N ARG A 96 2.37 -19.75 -14.00
CA ARG A 96 3.71 -19.43 -13.45
C ARG A 96 3.77 -18.49 -12.24
N ASN A 97 2.67 -18.22 -11.53
CA ASN A 97 2.73 -17.59 -10.20
C ASN A 97 1.56 -18.01 -9.30
N LEU A 98 1.35 -19.32 -9.13
CA LEU A 98 0.53 -19.81 -8.04
C LEU A 98 1.27 -19.57 -6.72
N ARG A 99 1.30 -18.31 -6.25
CA ARG A 99 1.79 -17.98 -4.92
C ARG A 99 0.79 -18.53 -3.91
N LYS A 100 1.09 -19.77 -3.50
CA LYS A 100 0.59 -20.37 -2.26
C LYS A 100 0.80 -19.33 -1.16
N GLY A 101 -0.27 -18.98 -0.44
CA GLY A 101 -0.26 -17.96 0.60
C GLY A 101 0.75 -18.26 1.71
N THR A 102 1.98 -17.81 1.53
CA THR A 102 3.03 -17.82 2.55
C THR A 102 3.37 -16.38 2.86
N SER A 103 3.19 -15.99 4.12
CA SER A 103 3.73 -14.76 4.71
C SER A 103 5.19 -14.60 4.29
N GLY A 104 5.50 -13.58 3.49
CA GLY A 104 6.84 -13.39 2.96
C GLY A 104 6.91 -12.30 1.91
N LEU A 105 8.13 -11.84 1.63
CA LEU A 105 8.41 -10.87 0.57
C LEU A 105 8.68 -11.60 -0.76
N ALA A 106 8.12 -11.07 -1.82
CA ALA A 106 8.45 -11.39 -3.19
C ALA A 106 9.85 -10.89 -3.57
N ASP A 107 10.52 -11.60 -4.47
CA ASP A 107 11.75 -11.11 -5.11
C ASP A 107 11.42 -10.15 -6.28
N GLU A 108 10.29 -10.39 -6.93
CA GLU A 108 9.83 -9.68 -8.11
C GLU A 108 8.32 -9.44 -8.09
N ILE A 109 7.88 -8.36 -8.73
CA ILE A 109 6.48 -7.99 -8.93
C ILE A 109 6.18 -7.83 -10.41
N ASN A 110 4.99 -8.22 -10.85
CA ASN A 110 4.53 -7.97 -12.22
C ASN A 110 3.70 -6.67 -12.30
N PHE A 111 3.14 -6.39 -13.49
CA PHE A 111 2.34 -5.18 -13.69
C PHE A 111 1.01 -5.17 -12.90
N GLU A 112 0.38 -6.33 -12.71
CA GLU A 112 -0.86 -6.45 -11.92
C GLU A 112 -0.60 -6.18 -10.43
N ASP A 113 0.50 -6.72 -9.89
CA ASP A 113 0.96 -6.44 -8.52
C ASP A 113 1.27 -4.94 -8.35
N PHE A 114 1.98 -4.36 -9.32
CA PHE A 114 2.26 -2.93 -9.34
C PHE A 114 0.97 -2.11 -9.29
N LEU A 115 0.02 -2.35 -10.21
CA LEU A 115 -1.27 -1.66 -10.24
C LEU A 115 -2.08 -1.85 -8.95
N THR A 116 -2.02 -3.04 -8.36
CA THR A 116 -2.67 -3.36 -7.09
C THR A 116 -2.16 -2.44 -5.98
N ILE A 117 -0.85 -2.27 -5.86
CA ILE A 117 -0.24 -1.36 -4.88
C ILE A 117 -0.57 0.10 -5.21
N MET A 118 -0.52 0.48 -6.48
CA MET A 118 -0.88 1.83 -6.92
C MET A 118 -2.33 2.19 -6.59
N SER A 119 -3.25 1.21 -6.58
CA SER A 119 -4.67 1.45 -6.33
C SER A 119 -4.96 1.99 -4.91
N TYR A 120 -4.12 1.69 -3.91
CA TYR A 120 -4.30 2.21 -2.54
C TYR A 120 -4.06 3.73 -2.42
N PHE A 121 -3.31 4.32 -3.35
CA PHE A 121 -2.98 5.75 -3.33
C PHE A 121 -3.95 6.61 -4.14
N ARG A 122 -4.95 6.00 -4.76
CA ARG A 122 -5.97 6.73 -5.53
C ARG A 122 -6.78 7.64 -4.61
N PRO A 123 -7.16 8.85 -5.05
CA PRO A 123 -8.19 9.63 -4.37
C PRO A 123 -9.46 8.77 -4.20
N ILE A 124 -10.15 8.93 -3.07
CA ILE A 124 -11.51 8.38 -2.96
C ILE A 124 -12.41 9.25 -3.82
N ASP A 125 -13.25 8.62 -4.64
CA ASP A 125 -14.19 9.34 -5.48
C ASP A 125 -15.34 9.87 -4.62
N ILE A 126 -15.55 11.19 -4.66
CA ILE A 126 -16.59 11.91 -3.90
C ILE A 126 -18.01 11.52 -4.30
N THR A 127 -18.19 10.79 -5.41
CA THR A 127 -19.50 10.34 -5.90
C THR A 127 -19.95 8.99 -5.33
N MET A 128 -19.07 8.31 -4.58
CA MET A 128 -19.37 7.00 -3.97
C MET A 128 -20.33 7.14 -2.78
N ASP A 129 -21.09 6.08 -2.51
CA ASP A 129 -21.92 6.01 -1.30
C ASP A 129 -21.06 5.92 -0.03
N GLU A 130 -21.67 6.27 1.11
CA GLU A 130 -20.97 6.36 2.39
C GLU A 130 -20.36 5.01 2.82
N GLU A 131 -21.00 3.88 2.53
CA GLU A 131 -20.49 2.55 2.88
C GLU A 131 -19.24 2.20 2.07
N GLN A 132 -19.23 2.48 0.77
CA GLN A 132 -18.08 2.26 -0.10
C GLN A 132 -16.91 3.17 0.27
N VAL A 133 -17.18 4.43 0.63
CA VAL A 133 -16.14 5.34 1.15
C VAL A 133 -15.50 4.76 2.41
N GLN A 134 -16.30 4.30 3.37
CA GLN A 134 -15.78 3.67 4.59
C GLN A 134 -14.98 2.40 4.31
N LEU A 135 -15.41 1.59 3.32
CA LEU A 135 -14.66 0.39 2.91
C LEU A 135 -13.31 0.75 2.30
N CYS A 136 -13.27 1.69 1.34
CA CYS A 136 -12.02 2.17 0.73
C CYS A 136 -11.09 2.76 1.79
N ARG A 137 -11.63 3.53 2.74
CA ARG A 137 -10.90 4.11 3.86
C ARG A 137 -10.30 3.02 4.74
N LYS A 138 -11.07 1.99 5.10
CA LYS A 138 -10.61 0.85 5.91
C LYS A 138 -9.48 0.09 5.23
N GLU A 139 -9.56 -0.14 3.92
CA GLU A 139 -8.51 -0.83 3.16
C GLU A 139 -7.22 -0.01 3.06
N LYS A 140 -7.31 1.30 2.88
CA LYS A 140 -6.15 2.20 2.95
C LYS A 140 -5.47 2.17 4.31
N LEU A 141 -6.25 2.23 5.38
CA LEU A 141 -5.73 2.13 6.74
C LEU A 141 -5.11 0.76 7.00
N ARG A 142 -5.70 -0.32 6.47
CA ARG A 142 -5.11 -1.67 6.54
C ARG A 142 -3.77 -1.74 5.81
N PHE A 143 -3.68 -1.13 4.64
CA PHE A 143 -2.42 -1.03 3.91
C PHE A 143 -1.34 -0.28 4.71
N LEU A 144 -1.67 0.86 5.29
CA LEU A 144 -0.75 1.62 6.15
C LEU A 144 -0.36 0.83 7.40
N PHE A 145 -1.32 0.18 8.05
CA PHE A 145 -1.07 -0.65 9.21
C PHE A 145 -0.01 -1.72 8.90
N HIS A 146 -0.21 -2.49 7.84
CA HIS A 146 0.74 -3.51 7.39
C HIS A 146 2.10 -2.95 6.93
N MET A 147 2.16 -1.66 6.55
CA MET A 147 3.43 -0.99 6.24
C MET A 147 4.25 -0.72 7.51
N TYR A 148 3.59 -0.55 8.65
CA TYR A 148 4.22 -0.34 9.95
C TYR A 148 4.52 -1.67 10.66
N ASP A 149 3.57 -2.60 10.67
CA ASP A 149 3.67 -3.97 11.16
C ASP A 149 4.61 -4.81 10.26
N SER A 150 5.87 -4.83 10.69
CA SER A 150 7.02 -5.33 9.93
C SER A 150 7.23 -6.82 10.11
N ASP A 151 6.75 -7.42 11.20
CA ASP A 151 6.81 -8.87 11.42
C ASP A 151 5.48 -9.59 11.11
N SER A 152 4.42 -8.84 10.80
CA SER A 152 3.10 -9.35 10.44
C SER A 152 2.38 -10.06 11.58
N ASP A 153 2.69 -9.71 12.83
CA ASP A 153 2.04 -10.28 14.01
C ASP A 153 0.63 -9.69 14.27
N GLY A 154 0.24 -8.68 13.49
CA GLY A 154 -1.05 -8.00 13.60
C GLY A 154 -1.08 -6.90 14.65
N ARG A 155 0.08 -6.46 15.14
CA ARG A 155 0.26 -5.35 16.08
C ARG A 155 1.40 -4.46 15.59
N ILE A 156 1.35 -3.18 15.97
CA ILE A 156 2.48 -2.26 15.82
C ILE A 156 3.06 -2.08 17.20
N THR A 157 4.19 -2.72 17.45
CA THR A 157 4.90 -2.65 18.72
C THR A 157 5.55 -1.28 18.92
N LEU A 158 5.92 -0.95 20.17
CA LEU A 158 6.68 0.27 20.46
C LEU A 158 8.01 0.30 19.72
N GLU A 159 8.66 -0.85 19.56
CA GLU A 159 9.93 -0.95 18.83
C GLU A 159 9.76 -0.63 17.34
N GLU A 160 8.75 -1.19 16.68
CA GLU A 160 8.45 -0.90 15.28
C GLU A 160 8.07 0.57 15.07
N TYR A 161 7.29 1.14 15.99
CA TYR A 161 6.93 2.54 15.93
C TYR A 161 8.13 3.46 16.17
N ARG A 162 9.01 3.16 17.14
CA ARG A 162 10.27 3.89 17.36
C ARG A 162 11.14 3.89 16.11
N ASN A 163 11.29 2.74 15.44
CA ASN A 163 12.09 2.64 14.22
C ASN A 163 11.56 3.59 13.13
N VAL A 164 10.23 3.69 12.97
CA VAL A 164 9.60 4.63 12.03
C VAL A 164 9.90 6.08 12.40
N VAL A 165 9.73 6.44 13.68
CA VAL A 165 9.94 7.81 14.15
C VAL A 165 11.41 8.22 14.01
N GLU A 166 12.34 7.32 14.34
CA GLU A 166 13.78 7.54 14.13
C GLU A 166 14.10 7.73 12.64
N GLU A 167 13.55 6.92 11.74
CA GLU A 167 13.68 7.10 10.28
C GLU A 167 13.17 8.48 9.85
N LEU A 168 11.94 8.85 10.23
CA LEU A 168 11.31 10.13 9.87
C LEU A 168 12.09 11.36 10.36
N LEU A 169 12.70 11.26 11.54
CA LEU A 169 13.44 12.36 12.15
C LEU A 169 14.93 12.36 11.78
N SER A 170 15.44 11.30 11.13
CA SER A 170 16.86 11.15 10.77
C SER A 170 17.40 12.27 9.87
N GLY A 171 16.54 12.92 9.09
CA GLY A 171 16.91 14.06 8.24
C GLY A 171 17.12 15.38 9.01
N ASN A 172 16.78 15.42 10.30
CA ASN A 172 16.90 16.62 11.13
C ASN A 172 18.15 16.53 12.02
N PRO A 173 19.22 17.30 11.73
CA PRO A 173 20.48 17.23 12.48
C PRO A 173 20.37 17.74 13.93
N HIS A 174 19.24 18.37 14.29
CA HIS A 174 18.97 18.89 15.63
C HIS A 174 18.17 17.95 16.52
N ILE A 175 17.69 16.82 15.98
CA ILE A 175 16.91 15.86 16.75
C ILE A 175 17.80 14.68 17.08
N GLU A 176 18.14 14.56 18.36
CA GLU A 176 18.86 13.41 18.90
C GLU A 176 17.97 12.16 18.91
N LYS A 177 18.58 10.98 18.78
CA LYS A 177 17.86 9.70 18.81
C LYS A 177 17.06 9.50 20.10
N GLU A 178 17.57 9.99 21.22
CA GLU A 178 16.88 9.90 22.51
C GLU A 178 15.59 10.75 22.55
N SER A 179 15.60 11.91 21.89
CA SER A 179 14.39 12.72 21.70
C SER A 179 13.37 12.03 20.81
N ALA A 180 13.80 11.39 19.72
CA ALA A 180 12.92 10.60 18.85
C ALA A 180 12.24 9.44 19.60
N ARG A 181 12.98 8.75 20.47
CA ARG A 181 12.44 7.70 21.34
C ARG A 181 11.44 8.25 22.34
N SER A 182 11.76 9.37 22.99
CA SER A 182 10.84 10.02 23.93
C SER A 182 9.52 10.45 23.27
N ILE A 183 9.60 10.92 22.01
CA ILE A 183 8.41 11.24 21.20
C ILE A 183 7.60 9.99 20.92
N ALA A 184 8.25 8.90 20.49
CA ALA A 184 7.58 7.64 20.20
C ALA A 184 6.89 7.05 21.44
N ASP A 185 7.57 7.09 22.59
CA ASP A 185 7.04 6.60 23.87
C ASP A 185 5.82 7.41 24.32
N GLY A 186 5.91 8.74 24.26
CA GLY A 186 4.81 9.63 24.59
C GLY A 186 3.58 9.39 23.71
N ALA A 187 3.78 9.31 22.39
CA ALA A 187 2.70 9.05 21.45
C ALA A 187 2.09 7.65 21.60
N MET A 188 2.90 6.63 21.91
CA MET A 188 2.39 5.28 22.18
C MET A 188 1.54 5.23 23.46
N MET A 189 1.95 5.94 24.50
CA MET A 189 1.18 6.04 25.75
C MET A 189 -0.15 6.78 25.52
N GLU A 190 -0.15 7.83 24.71
CA GLU A 190 -1.37 8.52 24.31
C GLU A 190 -2.30 7.58 23.54
N ALA A 191 -1.77 6.83 22.57
CA ALA A 191 -2.51 5.81 21.83
C ALA A 191 -3.11 4.74 22.76
N ALA A 192 -2.35 4.24 23.72
CA ALA A 192 -2.82 3.30 24.74
C ALA A 192 -4.01 3.86 25.53
N SER A 193 -3.92 5.11 25.99
CA SER A 193 -4.97 5.77 26.76
C SER A 193 -6.28 5.93 25.96
N VAL A 194 -6.18 6.23 24.67
CA VAL A 194 -7.34 6.35 23.76
C VAL A 194 -8.00 5.00 23.51
N CYS A 195 -7.19 3.95 23.39
CA CYS A 195 -7.66 2.66 22.89
C CYS A 195 -8.16 1.71 23.98
N VAL A 196 -7.51 1.73 25.14
CA VAL A 196 -7.73 0.79 26.26
C VAL A 196 -8.37 1.47 27.48
N GLY A 197 -8.37 2.81 27.56
CA GLY A 197 -8.92 3.54 28.70
C GLY A 197 -8.02 3.45 29.94
N GLN A 198 -8.59 3.21 31.12
CA GLN A 198 -7.80 3.00 32.34
C GLN A 198 -7.12 1.63 32.29
N MET A 199 -5.79 1.64 32.20
CA MET A 199 -4.97 0.44 32.33
C MET A 199 -4.83 0.05 33.80
N GLU A 200 -4.91 -1.24 34.07
CA GLU A 200 -4.55 -1.77 35.39
C GLU A 200 -3.04 -1.57 35.65
N PRO A 201 -2.60 -1.44 36.91
CA PRO A 201 -1.20 -1.12 37.26
C PRO A 201 -0.15 -2.07 36.66
N ASP A 202 -0.52 -3.32 36.40
CA ASP A 202 0.37 -4.36 35.85
C ASP A 202 0.09 -4.65 34.35
N GLN A 203 -0.87 -3.95 33.74
CA GLN A 203 -1.23 -4.18 32.35
C GLN A 203 -0.23 -3.49 31.43
N VAL A 204 0.49 -4.29 30.64
CA VAL A 204 1.42 -3.80 29.62
C VAL A 204 0.67 -3.59 28.32
N TYR A 205 0.86 -2.43 27.69
CA TYR A 205 0.39 -2.21 26.33
C TYR A 205 1.31 -2.92 25.35
N GLU A 206 0.84 -4.02 24.76
CA GLU A 206 1.62 -4.85 23.84
C GLU A 206 1.87 -4.16 22.48
N GLY A 207 1.04 -3.19 22.12
CA GLY A 207 1.14 -2.46 20.86
C GLY A 207 -0.23 -2.10 20.29
N ILE A 208 -0.21 -1.34 19.20
CA ILE A 208 -1.42 -0.86 18.52
C ILE A 208 -1.96 -2.00 17.64
N THR A 209 -3.16 -2.50 17.93
CA THR A 209 -3.85 -3.43 17.02
C THR A 209 -4.47 -2.70 15.83
N PHE A 210 -4.94 -3.43 14.81
CA PHE A 210 -5.65 -2.77 13.70
C PHE A 210 -6.91 -2.02 14.16
N ASP A 211 -7.64 -2.53 15.15
CA ASP A 211 -8.83 -1.86 15.68
C ASP A 211 -8.45 -0.58 16.43
N ASP A 212 -7.33 -0.59 17.16
CA ASP A 212 -6.77 0.59 17.82
C ASP A 212 -6.31 1.63 16.78
N PHE A 213 -5.67 1.16 15.70
CA PHE A 213 -5.29 2.01 14.57
C PHE A 213 -6.53 2.68 13.95
N LEU A 214 -7.63 1.94 13.75
CA LEU A 214 -8.88 2.54 13.26
C LEU A 214 -9.39 3.63 14.21
N LYS A 215 -9.37 3.41 15.53
CA LYS A 215 -9.77 4.41 16.54
C LYS A 215 -8.90 5.66 16.50
N ILE A 216 -7.58 5.51 16.46
CA ILE A 216 -6.61 6.63 16.41
C ILE A 216 -6.85 7.50 15.17
N TRP A 217 -7.22 6.89 14.05
CA TRP A 217 -7.52 7.58 12.81
C TRP A 217 -8.98 8.04 12.68
N GLN A 218 -9.83 7.88 13.71
CA GLN A 218 -11.17 8.46 13.69
C GLN A 218 -11.09 9.99 13.66
N GLY A 219 -11.82 10.61 12.73
CA GLY A 219 -11.84 12.08 12.58
C GLY A 219 -10.66 12.67 11.81
N ILE A 220 -9.65 11.89 11.44
CA ILE A 220 -8.58 12.32 10.52
C ILE A 220 -8.98 11.97 9.10
N ASP A 221 -9.14 12.95 8.22
CA ASP A 221 -9.35 12.70 6.79
C ASP A 221 -8.07 12.07 6.18
N ILE A 222 -8.11 10.77 5.90
CA ILE A 222 -6.98 10.03 5.32
C ILE A 222 -6.89 10.31 3.82
N GLU A 223 -7.99 10.75 3.22
CA GLU A 223 -8.14 11.04 1.80
C GLU A 223 -7.23 12.20 1.39
N THR A 224 -7.10 13.20 2.26
CA THR A 224 -6.18 14.33 2.11
C THR A 224 -4.72 14.02 2.44
N LYS A 225 -4.45 12.93 3.17
CA LYS A 225 -3.12 12.56 3.68
C LYS A 225 -2.44 11.46 2.88
N MET A 226 -3.21 10.49 2.37
CA MET A 226 -2.74 9.32 1.63
C MET A 226 -3.09 9.46 0.14
N HIS A 227 -2.63 10.56 -0.46
CA HIS A 227 -2.65 10.80 -1.88
C HIS A 227 -1.23 11.13 -2.36
N VAL A 228 -0.72 10.31 -3.26
CA VAL A 228 0.63 10.52 -3.81
C VAL A 228 0.53 11.44 -5.03
N ARG A 229 0.88 12.73 -4.82
CA ARG A 229 1.02 13.71 -5.92
C ARG A 229 2.20 13.42 -6.86
N PHE A 230 3.10 12.50 -6.51
CA PHE A 230 4.11 12.02 -7.46
C PHE A 230 3.47 11.40 -8.71
N LEU A 231 2.20 11.00 -8.63
CA LEU A 231 1.37 10.59 -9.76
C LEU A 231 0.64 11.76 -10.43
N ASN A 232 1.01 13.02 -10.19
CA ASN A 232 0.59 14.10 -11.09
C ASN A 232 1.19 13.80 -12.46
N MET A 233 0.36 13.19 -13.30
CA MET A 233 0.63 12.85 -14.69
C MET A 233 0.73 14.10 -15.59
N GLU A 234 0.77 15.30 -15.01
CA GLU A 234 0.90 16.59 -15.69
C GLU A 234 2.37 17.02 -15.87
N THR A 235 3.32 16.49 -15.08
CA THR A 235 4.73 16.94 -15.12
C THR A 235 5.58 16.30 -16.24
N MET A 236 4.94 15.73 -17.26
CA MET A 236 5.63 15.29 -18.48
C MET A 236 5.29 16.14 -19.71
N ALA A 237 4.54 17.23 -19.54
CA ALA A 237 4.66 18.33 -20.48
C ALA A 237 6.06 18.96 -20.26
N LEU A 238 6.95 18.82 -21.25
CA LEU A 238 8.27 19.45 -21.37
C LEU A 238 9.46 18.65 -20.83
N CYS A 239 9.87 17.64 -21.57
CA CYS A 239 11.27 17.54 -21.98
C CYS A 239 11.27 17.35 -23.50
N HIS A 240 11.49 18.47 -24.21
CA HIS A 240 11.83 18.50 -25.63
C HIS A 240 13.31 18.15 -25.83
#